data_AF-A0A7C5L734-F1
#
_entry.id   AF-A0A7C5L734-F1
#
_cell.length_a   1.000
_cell.length_b   1.000
_cell.length_c   1.000
_cell.angle_alpha   90.00
_cell.angle_beta   90.00
_cell.angle_gamma   90.00
#
_symmetry.space_group_name_H-M   'P 1'
#
loop_
_entity.id
_entity.type
_entity.pdbx_description
1 polymer ?
#
loop_
_entity_poly.entity_id
_entity_poly.type
_entity_poly.pdbx_seq_one_letter_code
_entity_poly.pdbx_strand_id
1 'polypeptide(L)'
;MGAIGPFHYKVWVIGEVLDRYEDCKNGARKPRGKLFVTPATEKLKLTRGAYFENIVIYAVDVESLMERLESPLREIIAGRYFEGDVVTFMEDFGIKSRREARKLIVRAVNKFFHELEKYRKSSRRIA
;
A
#
# COMPACT_ATOMS: atom_id res chain seq x y z
N MET A 1 -18.91 6.45 -15.38
CA MET A 1 -17.97 5.75 -14.48
C MET A 1 -16.62 6.45 -14.58
N GLY A 2 -16.22 7.16 -13.52
CA GLY A 2 -15.04 8.04 -13.52
C GLY A 2 -13.74 7.25 -13.37
N ALA A 3 -12.67 7.76 -13.99
CA ALA A 3 -11.32 7.23 -13.80
C ALA A 3 -10.97 7.18 -12.30
N ILE A 4 -10.36 6.09 -11.85
CA ILE A 4 -9.75 6.01 -10.53
C ILE A 4 -8.64 7.06 -10.49
N GLY A 5 -8.79 8.09 -9.66
CA GLY A 5 -7.77 9.13 -9.52
C GLY A 5 -6.44 8.56 -8.99
N PRO A 6 -5.29 9.22 -9.23
CA PRO A 6 -3.96 8.70 -8.90
C PRO A 6 -3.78 8.25 -7.44
N PHE A 7 -4.48 8.90 -6.51
CA PHE A 7 -4.46 8.55 -5.09
C PHE A 7 -5.20 7.24 -4.79
N HIS A 8 -6.38 7.06 -5.37
CA HIS A 8 -7.21 5.86 -5.17
C HIS A 8 -6.52 4.60 -5.72
N TYR A 9 -5.77 4.73 -6.81
CA TYR A 9 -4.93 3.63 -7.31
C TYR A 9 -3.86 3.21 -6.31
N LYS A 10 -3.17 4.18 -5.68
CA LYS A 10 -2.14 3.88 -4.66
C LYS A 10 -2.74 3.19 -3.45
N VAL A 11 -3.88 3.69 -2.96
CA VAL A 11 -4.64 3.06 -1.87
C VAL A 11 -4.96 1.61 -2.21
N TRP A 12 -5.52 1.36 -3.41
CA TRP A 12 -5.86 0.01 -3.85
C TRP A 12 -4.63 -0.92 -3.92
N VAL A 13 -3.52 -0.48 -4.54
CA VAL A 13 -2.28 -1.28 -4.61
C VAL A 13 -1.74 -1.60 -3.21
N ILE A 14 -1.72 -0.61 -2.32
CA ILE A 14 -1.23 -0.81 -0.95
C ILE A 14 -2.13 -1.79 -0.20
N GLY A 15 -3.46 -1.63 -0.28
CA GLY A 15 -4.43 -2.54 0.34
C GLY A 15 -4.21 -3.98 -0.12
N GLU A 16 -4.11 -4.20 -1.44
CA GLU A 16 -3.84 -5.52 -2.04
C GLU A 16 -2.50 -6.15 -1.62
N VAL A 17 -1.47 -5.34 -1.38
CA VAL A 17 -0.17 -5.82 -0.88
C VAL A 17 -0.29 -6.21 0.59
N LEU A 18 -0.97 -5.40 1.40
CA LEU A 18 -1.17 -5.66 2.82
C LEU A 18 -2.09 -6.85 3.08
N ASP A 19 -3.18 -6.99 2.31
CA ASP A 19 -4.10 -8.14 2.39
C ASP A 19 -3.35 -9.45 2.17
N ARG A 20 -2.60 -9.54 1.06
CA ARG A 20 -1.83 -10.73 0.76
C ARG A 20 -0.69 -10.97 1.76
N TYR A 21 -0.10 -9.91 2.31
CA TYR A 21 0.90 -10.03 3.38
C TYR A 21 0.29 -10.65 4.65
N GLU A 22 -0.89 -10.19 5.08
CA GLU A 22 -1.60 -10.75 6.23
C GLU A 22 -2.03 -12.21 5.97
N ASP A 23 -2.50 -12.54 4.76
CA ASP A 23 -2.80 -13.93 4.37
C ASP A 23 -1.56 -14.84 4.51
N CYS A 24 -0.39 -14.37 4.07
CA CYS A 24 0.88 -15.09 4.22
C CYS A 24 1.28 -15.27 5.70
N LYS A 25 1.08 -14.24 6.53
CA LYS A 25 1.39 -14.26 7.96
C LYS A 25 0.51 -15.25 8.73
N ASN A 26 -0.78 -15.36 8.35
CA ASN A 26 -1.77 -16.19 9.02
C ASN A 26 -1.77 -17.67 8.60
N GLY A 27 -0.75 -18.13 7.86
CA GLY A 27 -0.51 -19.57 7.62
C GLY A 27 -0.77 -20.06 6.20
N ALA A 28 -1.09 -19.18 5.24
CA ALA A 28 -1.10 -19.55 3.83
C ALA A 28 0.34 -19.60 3.25
N ARG A 29 1.08 -20.69 3.55
CA ARG A 29 2.45 -21.04 3.05
C ARG A 29 3.60 -20.06 3.42
N LYS A 30 4.54 -20.54 4.24
CA LYS A 30 5.87 -19.93 4.53
C LYS A 30 6.66 -19.55 3.24
N PRO A 31 7.81 -18.84 3.38
CA PRO A 31 8.05 -17.40 3.36
C PRO A 31 8.48 -16.88 1.96
N ARG A 32 8.28 -17.69 0.91
CA ARG A 32 8.65 -17.38 -0.49
C ARG A 32 7.42 -17.26 -1.41
N GLY A 33 6.26 -16.99 -0.81
CA GLY A 33 5.01 -16.81 -1.54
C GLY A 33 5.10 -15.57 -2.41
N LYS A 34 5.24 -15.77 -3.71
CA LYS A 34 5.23 -14.65 -4.65
C LYS A 34 3.88 -13.95 -4.55
N LEU A 35 3.85 -12.70 -4.08
CA LEU A 35 2.61 -11.93 -4.08
C LEU A 35 2.36 -11.44 -5.50
N PHE A 36 1.37 -12.00 -6.19
CA PHE A 36 0.97 -11.51 -7.51
C PHE A 36 -0.05 -10.40 -7.33
N VAL A 37 0.36 -9.14 -7.53
CA VAL A 37 -0.60 -8.04 -7.63
C VAL A 37 -1.16 -8.05 -9.04
N THR A 38 -2.24 -8.80 -9.24
CA THR A 38 -3.05 -8.69 -10.47
C THR A 38 -4.24 -7.79 -10.16
N PRO A 39 -4.56 -6.80 -11.00
CA PRO A 39 -5.82 -6.06 -10.89
C PRO A 39 -6.97 -7.06 -10.86
N ALA A 40 -7.85 -6.97 -9.84
CA ALA A 40 -9.09 -7.71 -9.82
C ALA A 40 -9.87 -7.37 -11.11
N THR A 41 -9.98 -8.40 -11.95
CA THR A 41 -10.53 -8.50 -13.31
C THR A 41 -11.46 -7.39 -13.84
N GLU A 42 -11.19 -7.05 -15.11
CA GLU A 42 -12.15 -6.69 -16.16
C GLU A 42 -13.15 -5.56 -15.86
N LYS A 43 -12.70 -4.29 -15.97
CA LYS A 43 -13.46 -3.13 -16.52
C LYS A 43 -12.86 -1.78 -16.14
N LEU A 44 -11.83 -1.74 -15.30
CA LEU A 44 -11.14 -0.49 -15.03
C LEU A 44 -10.12 -0.25 -16.14
N LYS A 45 -10.47 0.60 -17.11
CA LYS A 45 -9.49 1.21 -18.03
C LYS A 45 -8.49 2.01 -17.19
N LEU A 46 -7.51 1.33 -16.62
CA LEU A 46 -6.29 1.92 -16.08
C LEU A 46 -5.49 2.41 -17.29
N THR A 47 -5.81 3.61 -17.77
CA THR A 47 -5.09 4.20 -18.90
C THR A 47 -3.67 4.59 -18.49
N ARG A 48 -2.70 4.17 -19.32
CA ARG A 48 -1.28 4.59 -19.38
C ARG A 48 -0.28 4.08 -18.33
N GLY A 49 -0.57 2.98 -17.64
CA GLY A 49 0.48 2.18 -17.01
C GLY A 49 0.09 1.69 -15.63
N ALA A 50 -0.44 0.47 -15.55
CA ALA A 50 -0.50 -0.23 -14.29
C ALA A 50 0.93 -0.64 -13.91
N TYR A 51 1.63 0.25 -13.20
CA TYR A 51 3.04 0.09 -12.85
C TYR A 51 3.31 -1.17 -12.01
N PHE A 52 2.27 -1.76 -11.40
CA PHE A 52 2.39 -2.90 -10.50
C PHE A 52 1.96 -4.28 -11.03
N GLU A 53 1.67 -4.40 -12.34
CA GLU A 53 1.37 -5.71 -12.94
C GLU A 53 2.57 -6.66 -12.87
N ASN A 54 2.31 -7.91 -12.44
CA ASN A 54 3.27 -9.03 -12.44
C ASN A 54 4.51 -8.84 -11.55
N ILE A 55 4.42 -8.03 -10.49
CA ILE A 55 5.51 -7.91 -9.51
C ILE A 55 5.33 -8.95 -8.44
N VAL A 56 6.44 -9.63 -8.15
CA VAL A 56 6.59 -10.47 -6.97
C VAL A 56 7.12 -9.60 -5.85
N ILE A 57 6.33 -9.44 -4.78
CA ILE A 57 6.80 -8.89 -3.50
C ILE A 57 6.78 -10.05 -2.51
N TYR A 58 7.82 -10.23 -1.70
CA TYR A 58 7.81 -11.23 -0.63
C TYR A 58 7.34 -10.61 0.68
N ALA A 59 6.69 -11.40 1.55
CA ALA A 59 6.18 -10.92 2.84
C ALA A 59 7.28 -10.25 3.71
N VAL A 60 8.48 -10.83 3.74
CA VAL A 60 9.65 -10.27 4.45
C VAL A 60 10.05 -8.90 3.90
N ASP A 61 9.87 -8.67 2.61
CA ASP A 61 10.18 -7.38 1.99
C ASP A 61 9.12 -6.33 2.35
N VAL A 62 7.86 -6.72 2.55
CA VAL A 62 6.80 -5.80 3.00
C VAL A 62 7.10 -5.29 4.41
N GLU A 63 7.52 -6.15 5.33
CA GLU A 63 7.98 -5.74 6.68
C GLU A 63 9.13 -4.73 6.60
N SER A 64 10.17 -5.03 5.82
CA SER A 64 11.30 -4.10 5.64
C SER A 64 10.88 -2.77 5.01
N LEU A 65 9.93 -2.78 4.08
CA LEU A 65 9.39 -1.55 3.48
C LEU A 65 8.59 -0.71 4.49
N MET A 66 7.83 -1.35 5.38
CA MET A 66 7.13 -0.68 6.47
C MET A 66 8.11 -0.08 7.49
N GLU A 67 9.19 -0.77 7.82
CA GLU A 67 10.23 -0.28 8.74
C GLU A 67 10.95 0.97 8.25
N ARG A 68 11.00 1.20 6.93
CA ARG A 68 11.57 2.42 6.33
C ARG A 68 10.69 3.66 6.49
N LEU A 69 9.45 3.49 6.95
CA LEU A 69 8.56 4.60 7.24
C LEU A 69 8.82 5.13 8.65
N GLU A 70 8.95 6.45 8.76
CA GLU A 70 8.97 7.16 10.05
C GLU A 70 7.58 7.12 10.72
N SER A 71 7.54 7.18 12.05
CA SER A 71 6.28 7.46 12.78
C SER A 71 5.85 8.91 12.49
N PRO A 72 4.56 9.20 12.27
CA PRO A 72 3.40 8.31 12.37
C PRO A 72 3.04 7.57 11.07
N LEU A 73 3.79 7.76 9.98
CA LEU A 73 3.44 7.20 8.66
C LEU A 73 3.40 5.68 8.66
N ARG A 74 4.32 5.03 9.38
CA ARG A 74 4.33 3.58 9.55
C ARG A 74 3.05 3.06 10.19
N GLU A 75 2.61 3.71 11.27
CA GLU A 75 1.40 3.34 12.01
C GLU A 75 0.14 3.56 11.17
N ILE A 76 0.13 4.61 10.35
CA ILE A 76 -0.95 4.87 9.38
C ILE A 76 -1.11 3.71 8.38
N ILE A 77 0.01 3.20 7.85
CA ILE A 77 -0.01 2.09 6.88
C ILE A 77 -0.35 0.77 7.57
N ALA A 78 0.31 0.46 8.68
CA ALA A 78 0.09 -0.79 9.43
C ALA A 78 -1.35 -0.89 9.98
N GLY A 79 -1.90 0.21 10.50
CA GLY A 79 -3.28 0.29 10.99
C GLY A 79 -4.33 0.52 9.90
N ARG A 80 -3.92 0.60 8.62
CA ARG A 80 -4.81 0.80 7.46
C ARG A 80 -5.75 2.01 7.58
N TYR A 81 -5.31 3.07 8.25
CA TYR A 81 -6.09 4.29 8.44
C TYR A 81 -6.43 5.02 7.13
N PHE A 82 -5.79 4.63 6.02
CA PHE A 82 -6.07 5.14 4.68
C PHE A 82 -7.33 4.51 4.04
N GLU A 83 -7.85 3.41 4.58
CA GLU A 83 -9.10 2.76 4.14
C GLU A 83 -10.29 3.11 5.03
N GLY A 84 -10.03 3.44 6.29
CA GLY A 84 -11.03 3.83 7.28
C GLY A 84 -11.48 5.29 7.19
N ASP A 85 -12.41 5.67 8.08
CA ASP A 85 -12.77 7.07 8.23
C ASP A 85 -11.63 7.85 8.90
N VAL A 86 -11.38 9.05 8.38
CA VAL A 86 -10.40 10.00 8.90
C VAL A 86 -10.70 10.36 10.35
N VAL A 87 -11.96 10.27 10.79
CA VAL A 87 -12.38 10.54 12.17
C VAL A 87 -11.72 9.58 13.16
N THR A 88 -11.71 8.27 12.87
CA THR A 88 -11.06 7.26 13.74
C THR A 88 -9.57 7.55 13.88
N PHE A 89 -8.89 7.85 12.76
CA PHE A 89 -7.49 8.27 12.81
C PHE A 89 -7.26 9.54 13.64
N MET A 90 -8.18 10.51 13.57
CA MET A 90 -8.09 11.72 14.37
C MET A 90 -8.21 11.45 15.86
N GLU A 91 -9.10 10.56 16.27
CA GLU A 91 -9.31 10.16 17.66
C GLU A 91 -8.08 9.43 18.21
N ASP A 92 -7.61 8.41 17.48
CA ASP A 92 -6.49 7.55 17.92
C ASP A 92 -5.16 8.32 18.06
N PHE A 93 -4.94 9.33 17.20
CA PHE A 93 -3.72 10.13 17.19
C PHE A 93 -3.88 11.52 17.84
N GLY A 94 -5.05 11.83 18.40
CA GLY A 94 -5.33 13.13 19.01
C GLY A 94 -5.24 14.33 18.05
N ILE A 95 -5.48 14.12 16.74
CA ILE A 95 -5.38 15.16 15.71
C ILE A 95 -6.69 15.93 15.63
N LYS A 96 -6.64 17.23 15.93
CA LYS A 96 -7.85 18.09 15.94
C LYS A 96 -8.30 18.54 14.54
N SER A 97 -7.40 18.52 13.56
CA SER A 97 -7.65 19.05 12.22
C SER A 97 -7.85 17.93 11.19
N ARG A 98 -9.06 17.83 10.63
CA ARG A 98 -9.35 16.87 9.55
C ARG A 98 -8.47 17.07 8.32
N ARG A 99 -8.06 18.30 8.04
CA ARG A 99 -7.16 18.63 6.93
C ARG A 99 -5.76 18.10 7.18
N GLU A 100 -5.27 18.23 8.40
CA GLU A 100 -3.96 17.72 8.82
C GLU A 100 -3.95 16.19 8.82
N ALA A 101 -5.00 15.57 9.36
CA ALA A 101 -5.21 14.13 9.35
C ALA A 101 -5.17 13.57 7.91
N ARG A 102 -5.95 14.17 6.99
CA ARG A 102 -5.92 13.80 5.57
C ARG A 102 -4.54 13.98 4.94
N LYS A 103 -3.82 15.05 5.26
CA LYS A 103 -2.46 15.28 4.74
C LYS A 103 -1.49 14.20 5.19
N LEU A 104 -1.56 13.76 6.45
CA LEU A 104 -0.74 12.69 6.99
C LEU A 104 -1.04 11.35 6.31
N ILE A 105 -2.33 11.01 6.16
CA ILE A 105 -2.77 9.81 5.42
C ILE A 105 -2.23 9.83 3.99
N VAL A 106 -2.42 10.94 3.27
CA VAL A 106 -1.95 11.10 1.90
C VAL A 106 -0.43 10.98 1.82
N ARG A 107 0.30 11.57 2.78
CA ARG A 107 1.76 11.47 2.86
C ARG A 107 2.21 10.04 3.10
N ALA A 108 1.56 9.30 4.00
CA ALA A 108 1.88 7.91 4.30
C ALA A 108 1.70 7.02 3.08
N VAL A 109 0.53 7.11 2.42
CA VAL A 109 0.21 6.39 1.17
C VAL A 109 1.24 6.69 0.10
N ASN A 110 1.54 7.96 -0.14
CA ASN A 110 2.50 8.34 -1.18
C ASN A 110 3.92 7.84 -0.87
N LYS A 111 4.36 7.91 0.39
CA LYS A 111 5.69 7.47 0.81
C LYS A 111 5.83 5.96 0.71
N PHE A 112 4.85 5.20 1.19
CA PHE A 112 4.90 3.74 1.11
C PHE A 112 4.83 3.25 -0.34
N PHE A 113 3.94 3.83 -1.15
CA PHE A 113 3.88 3.53 -2.58
C PHE A 113 5.22 3.80 -3.29
N HIS A 114 5.91 4.87 -2.93
CA HIS A 114 7.24 5.19 -3.48
C HIS A 114 8.30 4.14 -3.10
N GLU A 115 8.28 3.65 -1.86
CA GLU A 115 9.19 2.57 -1.44
C GLU A 115 8.85 1.25 -2.15
N LEU A 116 7.57 0.93 -2.36
CA LEU A 116 7.13 -0.18 -3.20
C LEU A 116 7.63 -0.04 -4.64
N GLU A 117 7.56 1.16 -5.23
CA GLU A 117 8.04 1.41 -6.59
C GLU A 117 9.56 1.29 -6.72
N LYS A 118 10.31 1.73 -5.69
CA LYS A 118 11.76 1.53 -5.63
C LYS A 118 12.10 0.05 -5.59
N TYR A 119 11.44 -0.70 -4.70
CA TYR A 119 11.63 -2.14 -4.57
C TYR A 119 11.35 -2.85 -5.90
N ARG A 120 10.24 -2.54 -6.56
CA ARG A 120 9.92 -3.02 -7.90
C ARG A 120 11.06 -2.78 -8.89
N LYS A 121 11.57 -1.55 -8.96
CA LYS A 121 12.62 -1.16 -9.90
C LYS A 121 13.94 -1.89 -9.62
N SER A 122 14.27 -2.12 -8.35
CA SER A 122 15.47 -2.89 -7.98
C SER A 122 15.33 -4.37 -8.33
N SER A 123 14.18 -4.99 -8.06
CA SER A 123 13.98 -6.42 -8.35
C SER A 123 13.99 -6.72 -9.85
N ARG A 124 13.55 -5.77 -10.69
CA ARG A 124 13.59 -5.89 -12.16
C ARG A 124 14.99 -5.79 -12.77
N ARG A 125 16.00 -5.26 -12.05
CA ARG A 125 17.39 -5.21 -12.53
C ARG A 125 18.17 -6.49 -12.30
N ILE A 126 17.64 -7.38 -11.46
CA ILE A 126 18.29 -8.63 -11.04
C ILE A 126 17.73 -9.83 -11.83
N ALA A 127 16.58 -9.66 -12.49
CA ALA A 127 15.95 -10.63 -13.39
C ALA A 127 16.32 -10.35 -14.85
#